data_AF-A0A173Z897-F1
#
_entry.id   AF-A0A173Z897-F1
#
_cell.length_a   1.000
_cell.length_b   1.000
_cell.length_c   1.000
_cell.angle_alpha   90.00
_cell.angle_beta   90.00
_cell.angle_gamma   90.00
#
_symmetry.space_group_name_H-M   'P 1'
#
loop_
_entity.id
_entity.type
_entity.pdbx_description
1 polymer ?
#
loop_
_entity_poly.entity_id
_entity_poly.type
_entity_poly.pdbx_seq_one_letter_code
_entity_poly.pdbx_strand_id
1 'polypeptide(L)'
;MQTLTGNEHFTYEGMPVGILLNDFWAWNSSDLLNNTLRGALAEFIVASAVGIDTTKAREDWTAYDLLTESGRKIEVKCSAYLQSWNTEKLSRVQFSIRPARSWDAENDFSDDVKRWSDLYVFCLYASKDRNESPLQLEQWEFYLLPTSVLDRQCGEQKSITLSSLLSLSPVKTTYDGLRDAVDNLSTTSTPPLPNIRSNLNFRTISFLFFLR
;
A
#
# COMPACT_ATOMS: atom_id res chain seq x y z
N MET A 1 -3.91 -1.03 19.79
CA MET A 1 -4.50 -0.04 20.75
C MET A 1 -5.86 0.40 20.22
N GLN A 2 -6.87 0.74 21.03
CA GLN A 2 -8.12 1.32 20.51
C GLN A 2 -7.92 2.80 20.15
N THR A 3 -8.65 3.30 19.17
CA THR A 3 -8.66 4.74 18.86
C THR A 3 -9.32 5.52 19.99
N LEU A 4 -8.81 6.72 20.20
CA LEU A 4 -9.46 7.72 21.05
C LEU A 4 -10.50 8.47 20.21
N THR A 5 -11.45 9.12 20.87
CA THR A 5 -12.55 9.85 20.20
C THR A 5 -12.17 11.30 19.88
N GLY A 6 -11.17 11.85 20.58
CA GLY A 6 -10.82 13.26 20.56
C GLY A 6 -11.55 14.08 21.63
N ASN A 7 -12.59 13.53 22.27
CA ASN A 7 -13.36 14.19 23.34
C ASN A 7 -12.77 13.94 24.73
N GLU A 8 -11.65 13.22 24.83
CA GLU A 8 -10.97 12.98 26.09
C GLU A 8 -10.40 14.28 26.66
N HIS A 9 -10.58 14.48 27.96
CA HIS A 9 -10.06 15.65 28.66
C HIS A 9 -8.63 15.44 29.12
N PHE A 10 -7.78 16.46 28.93
CA PHE A 10 -6.55 16.56 29.71
C PHE A 10 -6.89 16.85 31.17
N THR A 11 -6.17 16.23 32.09
CA THR A 11 -6.39 16.39 33.53
C THR A 11 -5.12 16.83 34.27
N TYR A 12 -5.30 17.63 35.31
CA TYR A 12 -4.26 17.96 36.30
C TYR A 12 -4.83 17.63 37.69
N GLU A 13 -4.12 16.81 38.45
CA GLU A 13 -4.61 16.27 39.73
C GLU A 13 -6.01 15.61 39.63
N GLY A 14 -6.31 14.97 38.49
CA GLY A 14 -7.59 14.31 38.23
C GLY A 14 -8.72 15.23 37.79
N MET A 15 -8.49 16.54 37.71
CA MET A 15 -9.51 17.53 37.30
C MET A 15 -9.30 17.97 35.84
N PRO A 16 -10.36 18.04 35.01
CA PRO A 16 -10.26 18.55 33.64
C PRO A 16 -9.76 20.00 33.59
N VAL A 17 -8.83 20.29 32.68
CA VAL A 17 -8.24 21.65 32.52
C VAL A 17 -8.80 22.43 31.33
N GLY A 18 -9.91 21.96 30.74
CA GLY A 18 -10.58 22.65 29.62
C GLY A 18 -9.90 22.49 28.26
N ILE A 19 -8.98 21.53 28.12
CA ILE A 19 -8.33 21.14 26.86
C ILE A 19 -8.79 19.72 26.51
N LEU A 20 -9.11 19.51 25.24
CA LEU A 20 -9.52 18.22 24.68
C LEU A 20 -8.40 17.61 23.82
N LEU A 21 -8.43 16.29 23.65
CA LEU A 21 -7.49 15.61 22.78
C LEU A 21 -7.57 16.09 21.32
N ASN A 22 -8.75 16.46 20.84
CA ASN A 22 -8.93 17.03 19.50
C ASN A 22 -8.22 18.38 19.32
N ASP A 23 -8.02 19.18 20.36
CA ASP A 23 -7.23 20.42 20.30
C ASP A 23 -5.77 20.09 19.93
N PHE A 24 -5.22 19.06 20.57
CA PHE A 24 -3.89 18.55 20.26
C PHE A 24 -3.82 17.99 18.83
N TRP A 25 -4.80 17.18 18.41
CA TRP A 25 -4.84 16.66 17.04
C TRP A 25 -4.94 17.76 16.00
N ALA A 26 -5.76 18.77 16.20
CA ALA A 26 -5.86 19.92 15.30
C ALA A 26 -4.51 20.66 15.24
N TRP A 27 -3.88 20.93 16.38
CA TRP A 27 -2.57 21.58 16.43
C TRP A 27 -1.48 20.76 15.72
N ASN A 28 -1.44 19.44 15.94
CA ASN A 28 -0.42 18.55 15.39
C ASN A 28 -0.66 18.18 13.91
N SER A 29 -1.92 18.16 13.46
CA SER A 29 -2.31 17.47 12.23
C SER A 29 -3.18 18.29 11.27
N SER A 30 -3.13 19.62 11.36
CA SER A 30 -3.82 20.50 10.39
C SER A 30 -3.08 20.66 9.06
N ASP A 31 -1.75 20.48 9.01
CA ASP A 31 -0.97 20.55 7.76
C ASP A 31 -1.01 19.23 6.98
N LEU A 32 -2.13 18.96 6.31
CA LEU A 32 -2.33 17.73 5.51
C LEU A 32 -1.42 17.63 4.27
N LEU A 33 -0.68 18.70 3.93
CA LEU A 33 0.34 18.69 2.87
C LEU A 33 1.75 18.39 3.41
N ASN A 34 1.91 18.23 4.73
CA ASN A 34 3.15 17.74 5.31
C ASN A 34 3.40 16.29 4.87
N ASN A 35 4.63 15.96 4.44
CA ASN A 35 4.96 14.61 3.95
C ASN A 35 4.60 13.48 4.92
N THR A 36 4.96 13.65 6.20
CA THR A 36 4.80 12.60 7.20
C THR A 36 3.31 12.36 7.46
N LEU A 37 2.57 13.44 7.71
CA LEU A 37 1.14 13.36 7.99
C LEU A 37 0.35 12.90 6.76
N ARG A 38 0.68 13.38 5.56
CA ARG A 38 0.03 12.99 4.33
C ARG A 38 0.20 11.50 4.03
N GLY A 39 1.32 10.90 4.43
CA GLY A 39 1.54 9.46 4.38
C GLY A 39 0.52 8.70 5.23
N ALA A 40 0.37 9.07 6.51
CA ALA A 40 -0.62 8.48 7.40
C ALA A 40 -2.06 8.73 6.95
N LEU A 41 -2.35 9.92 6.39
CA LEU A 41 -3.65 10.23 5.81
C LEU A 41 -3.96 9.31 4.62
N ALA A 42 -3.01 9.10 3.70
CA ALA A 42 -3.20 8.21 2.57
C ALA A 42 -3.47 6.76 3.01
N GLU A 43 -2.75 6.27 4.03
CA GLU A 43 -2.98 4.97 4.63
C GLU A 43 -4.40 4.86 5.21
N PHE A 44 -4.84 5.87 5.95
CA PHE A 44 -6.20 5.94 6.50
C PHE A 44 -7.27 5.96 5.40
N ILE A 45 -7.07 6.71 4.32
CA ILE A 45 -7.97 6.75 3.16
C ILE A 45 -8.10 5.35 2.53
N VAL A 46 -6.98 4.66 2.32
CA VAL A 46 -7.00 3.29 1.78
C VAL A 46 -7.72 2.34 2.73
N ALA A 47 -7.39 2.37 4.03
CA ALA A 47 -8.03 1.55 5.05
C ALA A 47 -9.55 1.74 5.07
N SER A 48 -10.01 2.98 5.03
CA SER A 48 -11.44 3.34 4.94
C SER A 48 -12.10 2.78 3.68
N ALA A 49 -11.47 2.93 2.52
CA ALA A 49 -12.03 2.47 1.25
C ALA A 49 -12.19 0.94 1.20
N VAL A 50 -11.17 0.20 1.69
CA VAL A 50 -11.21 -1.27 1.74
C VAL A 50 -11.95 -1.81 2.96
N GLY A 51 -12.44 -0.91 3.84
CA GLY A 51 -13.15 -1.17 5.09
C GLY A 51 -12.41 -2.05 6.08
N ILE A 52 -11.15 -1.72 6.31
CA ILE A 52 -10.42 -2.16 7.50
C ILE A 52 -11.01 -1.46 8.72
N ASP A 53 -11.09 -2.17 9.84
CA ASP A 53 -11.55 -1.65 11.12
C ASP A 53 -10.61 -0.54 11.65
N THR A 54 -11.06 0.70 11.55
CA THR A 54 -10.34 1.90 12.03
C THR A 54 -10.64 2.24 13.50
N THR A 55 -11.35 1.38 14.24
CA THR A 55 -11.48 1.50 15.71
C THR A 55 -10.22 1.05 16.44
N LYS A 56 -9.29 0.41 15.72
CA LYS A 56 -7.94 0.11 16.18
C LYS A 56 -6.99 1.18 15.66
N ALA A 57 -6.19 1.74 16.57
CA ALA A 57 -5.18 2.71 16.23
C ALA A 57 -4.12 2.07 15.32
N ARG A 58 -3.62 2.90 14.39
CA ARG A 58 -2.51 2.59 13.49
C ARG A 58 -1.31 2.06 14.26
N GLU A 59 -0.74 0.96 13.79
CA GLU A 59 0.48 0.36 14.35
C GLU A 59 1.67 0.77 13.46
N ASP A 60 2.60 1.54 14.03
CA ASP A 60 3.83 1.88 13.31
C ASP A 60 4.83 0.71 13.35
N TRP A 61 5.67 0.61 12.30
CA TRP A 61 6.79 -0.35 12.18
C TRP A 61 6.43 -1.81 11.89
N THR A 62 5.26 -2.05 11.32
CA THR A 62 4.88 -3.36 10.80
C THR A 62 5.58 -3.68 9.47
N ALA A 63 5.55 -4.95 9.05
CA ALA A 63 6.10 -5.38 7.77
C ALA A 63 5.33 -4.84 6.55
N TYR A 64 4.06 -4.46 6.75
CA TYR A 64 3.14 -3.91 5.75
C TYR A 64 2.18 -2.96 6.47
N ASP A 65 1.68 -1.96 5.77
CA ASP A 65 0.84 -0.92 6.38
C ASP A 65 -0.57 -1.42 6.73
N LEU A 66 -1.18 -2.27 5.89
CA LEU A 66 -2.57 -2.70 6.05
C LEU A 66 -2.77 -4.20 5.78
N LEU A 67 -3.71 -4.82 6.48
CA LEU A 67 -4.14 -6.22 6.28
C LEU A 67 -5.65 -6.27 6.11
N THR A 68 -6.11 -6.74 4.96
CA THR A 68 -7.56 -6.91 4.69
C THR A 68 -8.13 -8.13 5.41
N GLU A 69 -9.45 -8.20 5.57
CA GLU A 69 -10.13 -9.40 6.08
C GLU A 69 -9.90 -10.63 5.19
N SER A 70 -9.71 -10.42 3.89
CA SER A 70 -9.32 -11.44 2.91
C SER A 70 -7.86 -11.90 3.04
N GLY A 71 -7.09 -11.33 3.98
CA GLY A 71 -5.71 -11.71 4.28
C GLY A 71 -4.65 -11.07 3.37
N ARG A 72 -5.00 -10.03 2.62
CA ARG A 72 -4.09 -9.36 1.68
C ARG A 72 -3.27 -8.30 2.41
N LYS A 73 -1.95 -8.39 2.30
CA LYS A 73 -0.99 -7.45 2.88
C LYS A 73 -0.75 -6.31 1.90
N ILE A 74 -1.00 -5.08 2.32
CA ILE A 74 -0.91 -3.89 1.48
C ILE A 74 0.17 -2.97 2.01
N GLU A 75 1.05 -2.53 1.12
CA GLU A 75 1.94 -1.38 1.37
C GLU A 75 1.32 -0.13 0.74
N VAL A 76 1.18 0.94 1.51
CA VAL A 76 0.71 2.24 1.03
C VAL A 76 1.90 3.18 0.82
N LYS A 77 1.92 3.85 -0.33
CA LYS A 77 2.95 4.86 -0.63
C LYS A 77 2.32 6.14 -1.13
N CYS A 78 2.62 7.24 -0.46
CA CYS A 78 2.05 8.54 -0.78
C CYS A 78 3.06 9.46 -1.49
N SER A 79 2.58 10.23 -2.47
CA SER A 79 3.29 11.37 -3.06
C SER A 79 2.28 12.45 -3.45
N ALA A 80 2.76 13.68 -3.65
CA ALA A 80 1.94 14.82 -4.08
C ALA A 80 2.73 15.78 -4.97
N TYR A 81 2.04 16.53 -5.82
CA TYR A 81 2.65 17.68 -6.52
C TYR A 81 2.86 18.86 -5.58
N LEU A 82 1.92 19.12 -4.67
CA LEU A 82 1.99 20.20 -3.69
C LEU A 82 2.71 19.74 -2.41
N GLN A 83 3.52 20.63 -1.84
CA GLN A 83 4.19 20.44 -0.54
C GLN A 83 3.92 21.64 0.36
N SER A 84 3.96 21.43 1.67
CA SER A 84 3.70 22.51 2.63
C SER A 84 4.87 23.49 2.76
N TRP A 85 6.13 23.03 2.70
CA TRP A 85 7.31 23.92 2.82
C TRP A 85 7.76 24.58 1.50
N ASN A 86 7.30 24.11 0.33
CA ASN A 86 7.70 24.67 -0.96
C ASN A 86 6.48 25.06 -1.78
N THR A 87 6.24 26.37 -1.85
CA THR A 87 5.11 26.97 -2.57
C THR A 87 5.42 27.37 -4.00
N GLU A 88 6.70 27.46 -4.38
CA GLU A 88 7.13 28.04 -5.66
C GLU A 88 7.05 27.05 -6.84
N LYS A 89 7.18 25.74 -6.57
CA LYS A 89 7.23 24.72 -7.62
C LYS A 89 6.52 23.44 -7.25
N LEU A 90 5.97 22.79 -8.27
CA LEU A 90 5.43 21.44 -8.14
C LEU A 90 6.57 20.44 -7.91
N SER A 91 6.33 19.49 -7.02
CA SER A 91 7.25 18.39 -6.76
C SER A 91 7.17 17.32 -7.83
N ARG A 92 8.32 16.71 -8.13
CA ARG A 92 8.36 15.51 -8.96
C ARG A 92 7.77 14.35 -8.17
N VAL A 93 6.73 13.71 -8.71
CA VAL A 93 6.09 12.54 -8.09
C VAL A 93 7.02 11.33 -8.14
N GLN A 94 7.34 10.81 -6.97
CA GLN A 94 8.23 9.68 -6.77
C GLN A 94 7.84 8.94 -5.49
N PHE A 95 7.86 7.62 -5.54
CA PHE A 95 7.50 6.75 -4.42
C PHE A 95 8.70 5.92 -3.97
N SER A 96 8.78 5.64 -2.68
CA SER A 96 9.70 4.63 -2.16
C SER A 96 9.16 3.23 -2.47
N ILE A 97 9.99 2.36 -3.03
CA ILE A 97 9.73 0.93 -3.26
C ILE A 97 10.87 0.07 -2.70
N ARG A 98 11.62 0.61 -1.74
CA ARG A 98 12.79 -0.01 -1.16
C ARG A 98 12.42 -1.33 -0.47
N PRO A 99 13.07 -2.45 -0.83
CA PRO A 99 13.05 -3.65 -0.01
C PRO A 99 13.60 -3.37 1.40
N ALA A 100 12.94 -3.90 2.42
CA ALA A 100 13.28 -3.65 3.82
C ALA A 100 13.47 -4.97 4.57
N ARG A 101 14.20 -4.92 5.70
CA ARG A 101 14.14 -5.98 6.70
C ARG A 101 12.86 -5.78 7.51
N SER A 102 12.13 -6.86 7.79
CA SER A 102 11.06 -6.78 8.78
C SER A 102 11.67 -6.88 10.16
N TRP A 103 11.11 -6.16 11.12
CA TRP A 103 11.35 -6.45 12.52
C TRP A 103 10.79 -7.85 12.83
N ASP A 104 11.56 -8.64 13.56
CA ASP A 104 11.17 -9.97 14.05
C ASP A 104 11.42 -9.96 15.57
N ALA A 105 10.38 -10.24 16.35
CA ALA A 105 10.43 -10.19 17.81
C ALA A 105 11.44 -11.17 18.42
N GLU A 106 11.83 -12.22 17.68
CA GLU A 106 12.82 -13.21 18.13
C GLU A 106 14.27 -12.86 17.73
N ASN A 107 14.49 -12.09 16.66
CA ASN A 107 15.82 -11.91 16.03
C ASN A 107 16.25 -10.45 15.82
N ASP A 108 15.55 -9.47 16.39
CA ASP A 108 15.69 -8.01 16.17
C ASP A 108 15.41 -7.54 14.71
N PHE A 109 15.84 -8.29 13.67
CA PHE A 109 15.51 -8.08 12.26
C PHE A 109 15.63 -9.40 11.47
N SER A 110 14.73 -9.62 10.50
CA SER A 110 14.89 -10.72 9.55
C SER A 110 16.17 -10.58 8.72
N ASP A 111 16.86 -11.70 8.44
CA ASP A 111 17.99 -11.72 7.50
C ASP A 111 17.56 -11.42 6.04
N ASP A 112 16.30 -11.72 5.73
CA ASP A 112 15.67 -11.41 4.44
C ASP A 112 15.51 -9.90 4.24
N VAL A 113 15.94 -9.41 3.08
CA VAL A 113 15.63 -8.06 2.57
C VAL A 113 14.68 -8.20 1.40
N LYS A 114 13.39 -7.90 1.61
CA LYS A 114 12.36 -8.02 0.57
C LYS A 114 11.24 -7.00 0.75
N ARG A 115 10.29 -7.02 -0.18
CA ARG A 115 9.01 -6.32 -0.07
C ARG A 115 8.02 -7.30 0.56
N TRP A 116 7.49 -6.96 1.74
CA TRP A 116 6.75 -7.91 2.58
C TRP A 116 5.24 -7.96 2.32
N SER A 117 4.73 -6.96 1.61
CA SER A 117 3.33 -6.87 1.17
C SER A 117 3.08 -7.71 -0.07
N ASP A 118 1.82 -8.11 -0.29
CA ASP A 118 1.39 -8.80 -1.50
C ASP A 118 1.20 -7.81 -2.66
N LEU A 119 0.81 -6.58 -2.33
CA LEU A 119 0.61 -5.48 -3.28
C LEU A 119 0.98 -4.12 -2.69
N TYR A 120 1.17 -3.17 -3.60
CA TYR A 120 1.34 -1.75 -3.30
C TYR A 120 0.10 -0.98 -3.75
N VAL A 121 -0.33 -0.02 -2.93
CA VAL A 121 -1.26 1.05 -3.31
C VAL A 121 -0.50 2.37 -3.29
N PHE A 122 -0.14 2.85 -4.48
CA PHE A 122 0.49 4.16 -4.64
C PHE A 122 -0.60 5.24 -4.69
N CYS A 123 -0.65 6.07 -3.67
CA CYS A 123 -1.59 7.17 -3.51
C CYS A 123 -0.94 8.48 -3.98
N LEU A 124 -1.49 9.09 -5.01
CA LEU A 124 -1.08 10.40 -5.49
C LEU A 124 -2.15 11.43 -5.15
N TYR A 125 -1.81 12.40 -4.30
CA TYR A 125 -2.58 13.64 -4.25
C TYR A 125 -2.24 14.46 -5.51
N ALA A 126 -3.14 14.40 -6.50
CA ALA A 126 -2.90 14.85 -7.86
C ALA A 126 -3.20 16.33 -8.09
N SER A 127 -3.87 16.98 -7.14
CA SER A 127 -4.13 18.41 -7.18
C SER A 127 -2.85 19.23 -7.34
N LYS A 128 -2.97 20.29 -8.13
CA LYS A 128 -1.95 21.33 -8.32
C LYS A 128 -2.47 22.70 -7.87
N ASP A 129 -3.72 22.78 -7.43
CA ASP A 129 -4.34 23.99 -6.90
C ASP A 129 -4.28 23.95 -5.37
N ARG A 130 -3.74 25.01 -4.77
CA ARG A 130 -3.61 25.13 -3.31
C ARG A 130 -4.94 25.44 -2.60
N ASN A 131 -5.99 25.74 -3.36
CA ASN A 131 -7.34 25.91 -2.83
C ASN A 131 -8.08 24.58 -2.65
N GLU A 132 -7.58 23.50 -3.25
CA GLU A 132 -8.12 22.15 -3.08
C GLU A 132 -7.51 21.49 -1.84
N SER A 133 -8.29 20.64 -1.19
CA SER A 133 -7.95 19.98 0.06
C SER A 133 -7.67 18.49 -0.14
N PRO A 134 -6.67 17.90 0.55
CA PRO A 134 -6.52 16.44 0.63
C PRO A 134 -7.74 15.69 1.19
N LEU A 135 -8.72 16.39 1.78
CA LEU A 135 -10.00 15.80 2.21
C LEU A 135 -10.97 15.54 1.04
N GLN A 136 -10.74 16.18 -0.12
CA GLN A 136 -11.52 15.96 -1.35
C GLN A 136 -10.98 14.73 -2.06
N LEU A 137 -11.65 13.60 -1.91
CA LEU A 137 -11.15 12.29 -2.35
C LEU A 137 -11.04 12.17 -3.88
N GLU A 138 -11.77 13.00 -4.63
CA GLU A 138 -11.65 13.15 -6.08
C GLU A 138 -10.27 13.69 -6.54
N GLN A 139 -9.51 14.30 -5.63
CA GLN A 139 -8.15 14.79 -5.89
C GLN A 139 -7.08 13.71 -5.73
N TRP A 140 -7.47 12.51 -5.28
CA TRP A 140 -6.59 11.37 -5.11
C TRP A 140 -6.69 10.41 -6.28
N GLU A 141 -5.52 9.99 -6.76
CA GLU A 141 -5.39 8.89 -7.72
C GLU A 141 -4.71 7.71 -7.04
N PHE A 142 -5.24 6.52 -7.25
CA PHE A 142 -4.69 5.30 -6.69
C PHE A 142 -4.20 4.38 -7.79
N TYR A 143 -2.98 3.87 -7.62
CA TYR A 143 -2.34 2.95 -8.55
C TYR A 143 -1.96 1.68 -7.81
N LEU A 144 -2.56 0.56 -8.19
CA LEU A 144 -2.31 -0.74 -7.57
C LEU A 144 -1.35 -1.56 -8.41
N LEU A 145 -0.38 -2.18 -7.76
CA LEU A 145 0.59 -3.05 -8.42
C LEU A 145 0.94 -4.23 -7.51
N PRO A 146 0.93 -5.48 -8.02
CA PRO A 146 1.42 -6.63 -7.25
C PRO A 146 2.91 -6.47 -6.95
N THR A 147 3.33 -6.87 -5.74
CA THR A 147 4.74 -6.83 -5.33
C THR A 147 5.63 -7.64 -6.28
N SER A 148 5.12 -8.77 -6.80
CA SER A 148 5.82 -9.61 -7.77
C SER A 148 6.20 -8.89 -9.07
N VAL A 149 5.45 -7.85 -9.47
CA VAL A 149 5.81 -7.03 -10.64
C VAL A 149 6.99 -6.11 -10.30
N LEU A 150 7.01 -5.49 -9.11
CA LEU A 150 8.14 -4.68 -8.65
C LEU A 150 9.41 -5.53 -8.50
N ASP A 151 9.30 -6.74 -7.95
CA ASP A 151 10.46 -7.62 -7.78
C ASP A 151 11.06 -8.00 -9.13
N ARG A 152 10.21 -8.37 -10.11
CA ARG A 152 10.66 -8.76 -11.45
C ARG A 152 11.20 -7.59 -12.26
N GLN A 153 10.54 -6.43 -12.22
CA GLN A 153 10.82 -5.32 -13.14
C GLN A 153 11.74 -4.25 -12.53
N CYS A 154 11.82 -4.16 -11.21
CA CYS A 154 12.60 -3.13 -10.51
C CYS A 154 13.70 -3.71 -9.61
N GLY A 155 13.71 -5.01 -9.32
CA GLY A 155 14.71 -5.64 -8.46
C GLY A 155 14.88 -4.90 -7.13
N GLU A 156 16.12 -4.56 -6.79
CA GLU A 156 16.50 -3.85 -5.56
C GLU A 156 16.30 -2.32 -5.61
N GLN A 157 15.71 -1.79 -6.68
CA GLN A 157 15.47 -0.35 -6.83
C GLN A 157 14.67 0.19 -5.64
N LYS A 158 15.13 1.34 -5.11
CA LYS A 158 14.60 1.94 -3.87
C LYS A 158 13.45 2.91 -4.10
N SER A 159 13.27 3.38 -5.32
CA SER A 159 12.25 4.38 -5.64
C SER A 159 11.77 4.28 -7.07
N ILE A 160 10.55 4.71 -7.37
CA ILE A 160 9.96 4.69 -8.70
C ILE A 160 9.28 6.05 -9.00
N THR A 161 9.49 6.60 -10.20
CA THR A 161 8.78 7.81 -10.64
C THR A 161 7.37 7.45 -11.11
N LEU A 162 6.46 8.42 -11.15
CA LEU A 162 5.10 8.18 -11.69
C LEU A 162 5.15 7.61 -13.12
N SER A 163 5.98 8.18 -14.01
CA SER A 163 6.12 7.70 -15.38
C SER A 163 6.59 6.23 -15.45
N SER A 164 7.56 5.85 -14.61
CA SER A 164 8.07 4.49 -14.56
C SER A 164 7.02 3.53 -13.97
N LEU A 165 6.29 3.97 -12.94
CA LEU A 165 5.17 3.22 -12.38
C LEU A 165 4.12 2.92 -13.45
N LEU A 166 3.70 3.94 -14.22
CA LEU A 166 2.72 3.77 -15.29
C LEU A 166 3.18 2.79 -16.39
N SER A 167 4.49 2.72 -16.67
CA SER A 167 5.04 1.74 -17.62
C SER A 167 4.92 0.28 -17.17
N LEU A 168 4.66 0.04 -15.88
CA LEU A 168 4.39 -1.29 -15.33
C LEU A 168 2.90 -1.67 -15.43
N SER A 169 2.06 -0.82 -16.06
CA SER A 169 0.62 -1.03 -16.24
C SER A 169 -0.13 -1.31 -14.92
N PRO A 170 -0.02 -0.43 -13.91
CA PRO A 170 -0.76 -0.58 -12.66
C PRO A 170 -2.27 -0.43 -12.91
N VAL A 171 -3.07 -1.02 -12.04
CA VAL A 171 -4.52 -0.74 -12.04
C VAL A 171 -4.73 0.65 -11.45
N LYS A 172 -5.18 1.61 -12.26
CA LYS A 172 -5.57 2.95 -11.80
C LYS A 172 -7.03 2.93 -11.36
N THR A 173 -7.33 3.50 -10.19
CA THR A 173 -8.69 3.57 -9.63
C THR A 173 -8.92 4.85 -8.81
N THR A 174 -10.16 5.08 -8.41
CA THR A 174 -10.61 6.14 -7.50
C THR A 174 -10.88 5.58 -6.10
N TYR A 175 -11.25 6.43 -5.14
CA TYR A 175 -11.63 5.99 -3.80
C TYR A 175 -12.74 4.93 -3.83
N ASP A 176 -13.81 5.14 -4.60
CA ASP A 176 -14.92 4.19 -4.70
C ASP A 176 -14.51 2.84 -5.29
N GLY A 177 -13.58 2.83 -6.24
CA GLY A 177 -13.12 1.62 -6.90
C GLY A 177 -11.97 0.91 -6.19
N LEU A 178 -11.48 1.42 -5.05
CA LEU A 178 -10.30 0.86 -4.36
C LEU A 178 -10.55 -0.56 -3.86
N ARG A 179 -11.69 -0.81 -3.21
CA ARG A 179 -12.01 -2.13 -2.66
C ARG A 179 -12.03 -3.20 -3.75
N ASP A 180 -12.81 -2.95 -4.81
CA ASP A 180 -12.91 -3.87 -5.94
C ASP A 180 -11.57 -4.08 -6.63
N ALA A 181 -10.78 -3.02 -6.80
CA ALA A 181 -9.45 -3.12 -7.40
C ALA A 181 -8.48 -3.93 -6.52
N VAL A 182 -8.54 -3.75 -5.19
CA VAL A 182 -7.79 -4.58 -4.25
C VAL A 182 -8.26 -6.02 -4.42
N ASP A 183 -9.51 -6.36 -4.17
CA ASP A 183 -9.98 -7.74 -4.12
C ASP A 183 -9.75 -8.52 -5.43
N ASN A 184 -9.83 -7.86 -6.59
CA ASN A 184 -9.65 -8.50 -7.89
C ASN A 184 -8.22 -8.49 -8.44
N LEU A 185 -7.27 -7.82 -7.79
CA LEU A 185 -5.89 -7.77 -8.27
C LEU A 185 -5.20 -9.13 -8.07
N SER A 186 -4.80 -9.78 -9.16
CA SER A 186 -4.05 -11.03 -9.12
C SER A 186 -2.65 -10.81 -8.51
N THR A 187 -2.37 -11.41 -7.35
CA THR A 187 -1.07 -11.29 -6.66
C THR A 187 -0.15 -12.49 -6.87
N THR A 188 -0.65 -13.57 -7.49
CA THR A 188 0.13 -14.78 -7.73
C THR A 188 1.28 -14.54 -8.71
N SER A 189 2.49 -14.92 -8.31
CA SER A 189 3.50 -15.39 -9.24
C SER A 189 3.04 -16.74 -9.76
N THR A 190 2.21 -16.79 -10.79
CA THR A 190 1.99 -18.07 -11.48
C THR A 190 3.35 -18.49 -12.05
N PRO A 191 4.00 -19.57 -11.57
CA PRO A 191 5.13 -20.11 -12.29
C PRO A 191 4.62 -20.47 -13.69
N PRO A 192 5.38 -20.25 -14.78
CA PRO A 192 4.98 -20.79 -16.07
C PRO A 192 4.72 -22.29 -15.86
N LEU A 193 3.53 -22.76 -16.28
CA LEU A 193 3.21 -24.18 -16.27
C LEU A 193 4.41 -24.94 -16.85
N PRO A 194 4.92 -25.99 -16.19
CA PRO A 194 6.01 -26.77 -16.75
C PRO A 194 5.55 -27.21 -18.14
N ASN A 195 6.34 -26.86 -19.17
CA ASN A 195 6.14 -27.33 -20.52
C ASN A 195 6.13 -28.86 -20.45
N ILE A 196 4.94 -29.47 -20.43
CA ILE A 196 4.78 -30.89 -20.71
C ILE A 196 5.00 -31.01 -22.21
N ARG A 197 6.27 -30.94 -22.63
CA ARG A 197 6.68 -31.59 -23.86
C ARG A 197 6.55 -33.08 -23.58
N SER A 198 5.42 -33.62 -23.99
CA SER A 198 5.20 -35.04 -24.11
C SER A 198 6.27 -35.61 -25.05
N ASN A 199 7.36 -36.13 -24.49
CA ASN A 199 8.22 -37.10 -25.15
C ASN A 199 7.43 -38.41 -25.25
N LEU A 200 6.45 -38.45 -26.16
CA LEU A 200 5.96 -39.72 -26.69
C LEU A 200 7.00 -40.22 -27.70
N ASN A 201 7.96 -40.97 -27.17
CA ASN A 201 8.80 -41.86 -27.97
C ASN A 201 7.87 -42.91 -28.60
N PHE A 202 7.54 -42.73 -29.88
CA PHE A 202 7.00 -43.81 -30.70
C PHE A 202 8.09 -44.87 -30.91
N ARG A 203 8.11 -45.87 -30.02
CA ARG A 203 8.75 -47.15 -30.31
C ARG A 203 7.69 -48.24 -30.35
N THR A 204 7.29 -48.53 -31.58
CA THR A 204 7.04 -49.85 -32.15
C THR A 204 6.51 -50.92 -31.19
N ILE A 205 5.19 -51.14 -31.20
CA ILE A 205 4.62 -52.47 -30.94
C ILE A 205 3.63 -52.77 -32.07
N SER A 206 4.07 -53.63 -32.99
CA SER A 206 3.22 -54.46 -33.84
C SER A 206 3.48 -55.91 -33.48
N PHE A 207 2.48 -56.77 -33.72
CA PHE A 207 2.30 -58.19 -33.37
C PHE A 207 1.48 -58.40 -32.08
N LEU A 208 0.46 -59.27 -32.00
CA LEU A 208 -0.34 -59.99 -33.00
C LEU A 208 -1.58 -60.57 -32.25
N PHE A 209 -2.70 -60.65 -32.95
CA PHE A 209 -3.88 -61.54 -32.83
C PHE A 209 -4.03 -62.60 -31.71
N PHE A 210 -5.25 -62.64 -31.14
CA PHE A 210 -6.16 -63.78 -30.81
C PHE A 210 -5.79 -64.87 -29.77
N LEU A 211 -6.68 -65.02 -28.76
CA LEU A 211 -7.44 -66.23 -28.32
C LEU A 211 -7.62 -66.33 -26.79
N ARG A 212 -8.79 -65.93 -26.28
CA ARG A 212 -9.83 -66.79 -25.66
C ARG A 212 -10.93 -65.92 -25.04
#